data_AF-A0A4Q2YXQ2-F1
#
_entry.id   AF-A0A4Q2YXQ2-F1
#
_cell.length_a   1.000
_cell.length_b   1.000
_cell.length_c   1.000
_cell.angle_alpha   90.00
_cell.angle_beta   90.00
_cell.angle_gamma   90.00
#
_symmetry.space_group_name_H-M   'P 1'
#
loop_
_entity.id
_entity.type
_entity.pdbx_description
1 polymer ?
#
loop_
_entity_poly.entity_id
_entity_poly.type
_entity_poly.pdbx_seq_one_letter_code
_entity_poly.pdbx_strand_id
1 'polypeptide(L)'
;MEVDFRDTNREARDKALAKIGDGTREICQRRGIEIDWQVINQDPPAICEPTLVALAESKAKAGGFSCQRMISRAYHDSLFMARICPTTMIFIPCYKGYSHRPDEYSSPEAIAKGVAVLKECLKELSAR
;
A
#
# COMPACT_ATOMS: atom_id res chain seq x y z
N MET A 1 -17.28 7.84 15.67
CA MET A 1 -15.85 7.42 15.74
C MET A 1 -15.55 6.71 14.45
N GLU A 2 -14.40 6.99 13.85
CA GLU A 2 -13.94 6.32 12.64
C GLU A 2 -12.76 5.42 12.99
N VAL A 3 -12.71 4.24 12.38
CA VAL A 3 -11.67 3.24 12.60
C VAL A 3 -11.10 2.84 11.24
N ASP A 4 -9.79 3.08 11.06
CA ASP A 4 -9.03 2.56 9.93
C ASP A 4 -8.24 1.33 10.40
N PHE A 5 -8.47 0.18 9.77
CA PHE A 5 -7.80 -1.06 10.11
C PHE A 5 -7.34 -1.80 8.86
N ARG A 6 -6.04 -2.13 8.80
CA ARG A 6 -5.39 -2.70 7.62
C ARG A 6 -4.53 -3.89 8.00
N ASP A 7 -4.54 -4.92 7.16
CA ASP A 7 -3.56 -6.01 7.18
C ASP A 7 -3.40 -6.56 5.77
N THR A 8 -2.21 -7.04 5.44
CA THR A 8 -1.95 -7.81 4.21
C THR A 8 -2.59 -9.19 4.25
N ASN A 9 -2.84 -9.75 5.44
CA ASN A 9 -3.59 -10.98 5.60
C ASN A 9 -5.06 -10.66 5.86
N ARG A 10 -5.89 -10.91 4.84
CA ARG A 10 -7.34 -10.68 4.89
C ARG A 10 -8.02 -11.38 6.05
N GLU A 11 -7.67 -12.64 6.32
CA GLU A 11 -8.30 -13.43 7.38
C GLU A 11 -7.95 -12.87 8.76
N ALA A 12 -6.68 -12.49 8.97
CA ALA A 12 -6.25 -11.86 10.22
C ALA A 12 -6.96 -10.52 10.44
N ARG A 13 -7.09 -9.70 9.39
CA ARG A 13 -7.83 -8.43 9.42
C ARG A 13 -9.29 -8.64 9.83
N ASP A 14 -9.98 -9.54 9.13
CA ASP A 14 -11.41 -9.74 9.33
C ASP A 14 -11.70 -10.31 10.73
N LYS A 15 -10.82 -11.20 11.25
CA LYS A 15 -10.87 -11.66 12.65
C LYS A 15 -10.65 -10.54 13.65
N ALA A 16 -9.71 -9.63 13.40
CA ALA A 16 -9.46 -8.49 14.29
C ALA A 16 -10.64 -7.51 14.31
N LEU A 17 -11.21 -7.19 13.14
CA LEU A 17 -12.40 -6.34 13.02
C LEU A 17 -13.61 -6.94 13.74
N ALA A 18 -13.83 -8.25 13.63
CA ALA A 18 -14.90 -8.94 14.37
C ALA A 18 -14.74 -8.74 15.88
N LYS A 19 -13.53 -8.93 16.42
CA LYS A 19 -13.23 -8.72 17.84
C LYS A 19 -13.44 -7.27 18.28
N ILE A 20 -13.06 -6.30 17.46
CA ILE A 20 -13.31 -4.87 17.73
C ILE A 20 -14.83 -4.61 17.79
N GLY A 21 -15.60 -5.17 16.85
CA GLY A 21 -17.05 -5.06 16.83
C GLY A 21 -17.71 -5.69 18.06
N ASP A 22 -17.30 -6.90 18.44
CA ASP A 22 -17.80 -7.60 19.63
C ASP A 22 -17.50 -6.82 20.91
N GLY A 23 -16.26 -6.38 21.10
CA GLY A 23 -15.86 -5.59 22.28
C GLY A 23 -16.58 -4.25 22.35
N THR A 24 -16.85 -3.61 21.20
CA THR A 24 -17.61 -2.36 21.17
C THR A 24 -19.06 -2.58 21.61
N ARG A 25 -19.72 -3.64 21.12
CA ARG A 25 -21.08 -4.01 21.54
C ARG A 25 -21.16 -4.30 23.05
N GLU A 26 -20.18 -5.01 23.60
CA GLU A 26 -20.11 -5.30 25.04
C GLU A 26 -19.99 -4.01 25.87
N ILE A 27 -19.15 -3.07 25.45
CA ILE A 27 -19.00 -1.76 26.12
C ILE A 27 -20.31 -0.98 26.05
N CYS A 28 -20.98 -0.96 24.90
CA CYS A 28 -22.26 -0.29 24.70
C CYS A 28 -23.34 -0.86 25.62
N GLN A 29 -23.46 -2.20 25.68
CA GLN A 29 -24.40 -2.88 26.57
C GLN A 29 -24.15 -2.54 28.05
N ARG A 30 -22.89 -2.61 28.51
CA ARG A 30 -22.52 -2.30 29.89
C ARG A 30 -22.81 -0.85 30.27
N ARG A 31 -22.75 0.07 29.30
CA ARG A 31 -22.97 1.51 29.51
C ARG A 31 -24.40 1.97 29.20
N GLY A 32 -25.27 1.08 28.71
CA GLY A 32 -26.64 1.42 28.32
C GLY A 32 -26.73 2.42 27.17
N ILE A 33 -25.79 2.35 26.22
CA ILE A 33 -25.74 3.21 25.03
C ILE A 33 -25.95 2.38 23.77
N GLU A 34 -26.56 2.99 22.76
CA GLU A 34 -26.76 2.36 21.45
C GLU A 34 -25.55 2.60 20.53
N ILE A 35 -25.38 1.72 19.54
CA ILE A 35 -24.36 1.85 18.50
C ILE A 35 -24.95 1.53 17.13
N ASP A 36 -24.66 2.41 16.18
CA ASP A 36 -24.80 2.12 14.75
C ASP A 36 -23.41 1.84 14.16
N TRP A 37 -23.22 0.64 13.63
CA TRP A 37 -21.94 0.19 13.05
C TRP A 37 -22.06 0.11 11.54
N GLN A 38 -21.32 0.96 10.84
CA GLN A 38 -21.33 1.01 9.38
C GLN A 38 -19.93 0.72 8.84
N VAL A 39 -19.86 -0.17 7.85
CA VAL A 39 -18.63 -0.44 7.09
C VAL A 39 -18.64 0.43 5.85
N ILE A 40 -17.76 1.42 5.81
CA ILE A 40 -17.64 2.33 4.66
C ILE A 40 -16.89 1.66 3.51
N ASN A 41 -15.82 0.91 3.81
CA ASN A 41 -15.04 0.19 2.82
C ASN A 41 -14.39 -1.07 3.42
N GLN A 42 -14.20 -2.11 2.59
CA GLN A 42 -13.55 -3.36 2.99
C GLN A 42 -12.87 -4.06 1.79
N ASP A 43 -11.81 -3.44 1.28
CA ASP A 43 -11.10 -3.93 0.09
C ASP A 43 -10.14 -5.08 0.40
N PRO A 44 -10.07 -6.14 -0.43
CA PRO A 44 -9.04 -7.17 -0.30
C PRO A 44 -7.64 -6.61 -0.65
N PRO A 45 -6.55 -7.18 -0.10
CA PRO A 45 -5.20 -6.85 -0.54
C PRO A 45 -4.97 -7.29 -2.00
N ALA A 46 -4.05 -6.65 -2.70
CA ALA A 46 -3.56 -7.11 -4.01
C ALA A 46 -2.08 -7.43 -3.98
N ILE A 47 -1.70 -8.32 -4.90
CA ILE A 47 -0.32 -8.70 -5.16
C ILE A 47 0.10 -8.05 -6.47
N CYS A 48 1.23 -7.34 -6.46
CA CYS A 48 1.80 -6.79 -7.68
C CYS A 48 2.21 -7.92 -8.64
N GLU A 49 2.06 -7.67 -9.94
CA GLU A 49 2.39 -8.63 -10.99
C GLU A 49 3.87 -9.04 -10.89
N PRO A 50 4.19 -10.33 -10.65
CA PRO A 50 5.57 -10.77 -10.40
C PRO A 50 6.55 -10.42 -11.52
N THR A 51 6.09 -10.50 -12.78
CA THR A 51 6.92 -10.16 -13.95
C THR A 51 7.27 -8.67 -13.99
N LEU A 52 6.36 -7.79 -13.59
CA LEU A 52 6.58 -6.35 -13.50
C LEU A 52 7.43 -5.95 -12.29
N VAL A 53 7.28 -6.66 -11.16
CA VAL A 53 8.17 -6.49 -10.00
C VAL A 53 9.61 -6.84 -10.39
N ALA A 54 9.81 -7.99 -11.08
CA ALA A 54 11.13 -8.40 -11.55
C ALA A 54 11.71 -7.42 -12.57
N LEU A 55 10.88 -6.86 -13.46
CA LEU A 55 11.28 -5.81 -14.40
C LEU A 55 11.81 -4.57 -13.66
N ALA A 56 11.04 -4.03 -12.70
CA ALA A 56 11.45 -2.87 -11.93
C ALA A 56 12.76 -3.09 -11.15
N GLU A 57 12.89 -4.28 -10.53
CA GLU A 57 14.11 -4.67 -9.83
C GLU A 57 15.32 -4.73 -10.78
N SER A 58 15.14 -5.31 -11.97
CA SER A 58 16.19 -5.39 -12.99
C SER A 58 16.62 -4.00 -13.48
N LYS A 59 15.66 -3.09 -13.73
CA LYS A 59 15.96 -1.70 -14.14
C LYS A 59 16.67 -0.90 -13.05
N ALA A 60 16.29 -1.09 -11.79
CA ALA A 60 17.01 -0.48 -10.67
C ALA A 60 18.46 -0.96 -10.60
N LYS A 61 18.70 -2.28 -10.71
CA LYS A 61 20.05 -2.87 -10.72
C LYS A 61 20.89 -2.40 -11.90
N ALA A 62 20.30 -2.31 -13.10
CA ALA A 62 20.99 -1.81 -14.29
C ALA A 62 21.40 -0.33 -14.17
N GLY A 63 20.62 0.47 -13.43
CA GLY A 63 20.97 1.85 -13.06
C GLY A 63 22.02 1.98 -11.95
N GLY A 64 22.51 0.87 -11.39
CA GLY A 64 23.45 0.87 -10.27
C GLY A 64 22.81 1.25 -8.93
N PHE A 65 21.49 1.14 -8.80
CA PHE A 65 20.77 1.49 -7.57
C PHE A 65 20.58 0.27 -6.66
N SER A 66 20.77 0.46 -5.36
CA SER A 66 20.34 -0.53 -4.37
C SER A 66 18.81 -0.61 -4.35
N CYS A 67 18.26 -1.83 -4.35
CA CYS A 67 16.82 -2.06 -4.28
C CYS A 67 16.49 -3.28 -3.41
N GLN A 68 15.26 -3.30 -2.88
CA GLN A 68 14.69 -4.44 -2.19
C GLN A 68 13.20 -4.56 -2.52
N ARG A 69 12.66 -5.77 -2.49
CA ARG A 69 11.21 -6.00 -2.57
C ARG A 69 10.59 -5.70 -1.22
N MET A 70 9.45 -5.02 -1.22
CA MET A 70 8.73 -4.69 0.00
C MET A 70 7.23 -4.61 -0.22
N ILE A 71 6.49 -4.68 0.87
CA ILE A 71 5.04 -4.53 0.92
C ILE A 71 4.71 -3.04 1.11
N SER A 72 3.77 -2.50 0.34
CA SER A 72 3.15 -1.22 0.69
C SER A 72 2.18 -1.43 1.85
N ARG A 73 2.36 -0.64 2.92
CA ARG A 73 1.40 -0.59 4.04
C ARG A 73 0.26 0.38 3.77
N ALA A 74 0.50 1.38 2.93
CA ALA A 74 -0.50 2.35 2.53
C ALA A 74 -1.33 1.81 1.36
N TYR A 75 -2.57 2.29 1.29
CA TYR A 75 -3.43 2.06 0.15
C TYR A 75 -3.05 3.03 -0.99
N HIS A 76 -3.13 2.56 -2.24
CA HIS A 76 -2.89 3.39 -3.43
C HIS A 76 -3.87 2.99 -4.53
N ASP A 77 -4.05 3.85 -5.54
CA ASP A 77 -4.88 3.56 -6.71
C ASP A 77 -4.47 2.26 -7.42
N SER A 78 -3.18 1.91 -7.35
CA SER A 78 -2.64 0.64 -7.85
C SER A 78 -3.37 -0.60 -7.33
N LEU A 79 -3.97 -0.55 -6.13
CA LEU A 79 -4.77 -1.66 -5.60
C LEU A 79 -6.05 -1.89 -6.42
N PHE A 80 -6.68 -0.82 -6.90
CA PHE A 80 -7.83 -0.94 -7.79
C PHE A 80 -7.40 -1.27 -9.22
N MET A 81 -6.31 -0.67 -9.72
CA MET A 81 -5.77 -0.95 -11.05
C MET A 81 -5.35 -2.42 -11.21
N ALA A 82 -4.85 -3.06 -10.15
CA ALA A 82 -4.50 -4.48 -10.14
C ALA A 82 -5.69 -5.42 -10.42
N ARG A 83 -6.94 -4.93 -10.31
CA ARG A 83 -8.15 -5.68 -10.68
C ARG A 83 -8.42 -5.67 -12.19
N ILE A 84 -7.77 -4.77 -12.93
CA ILE A 84 -8.04 -4.48 -14.34
C ILE A 84 -6.84 -4.88 -15.21
N CYS A 85 -5.62 -4.62 -14.75
CA CYS A 85 -4.41 -4.89 -15.50
C CYS A 85 -3.22 -5.28 -14.61
N PRO A 86 -2.20 -5.95 -15.18
CA PRO A 86 -0.95 -6.20 -14.49
C PRO A 86 -0.35 -4.90 -13.93
N THR A 87 -0.10 -4.88 -12.62
CA THR A 87 0.26 -3.65 -11.90
C THR A 87 1.47 -3.89 -10.99
N THR A 88 2.38 -2.93 -10.90
CA THR A 88 3.47 -2.91 -9.92
C THR A 88 3.70 -1.49 -9.39
N MET A 89 4.50 -1.33 -8.35
CA MET A 89 4.87 -0.04 -7.78
C MET A 89 6.38 0.09 -7.59
N ILE A 90 6.89 1.32 -7.73
CA ILE A 90 8.28 1.68 -7.45
C ILE A 90 8.26 2.66 -6.28
N PHE A 91 8.94 2.32 -5.19
CA PHE A 91 9.08 3.19 -4.04
C PHE A 91 10.45 3.87 -4.00
N ILE A 92 10.44 5.11 -3.53
CA ILE A 92 11.65 5.88 -3.22
C ILE A 92 11.69 6.16 -1.70
N PRO A 93 12.89 6.35 -1.12
CA PRO A 93 12.99 6.70 0.30
C PRO A 93 12.42 8.08 0.60
N CYS A 94 11.68 8.19 1.71
CA CYS A 94 11.32 9.47 2.32
C CYS A 94 12.02 9.66 3.67
N TYR A 95 12.26 10.91 4.04
CA TYR A 95 12.93 11.30 5.28
C TYR A 95 12.19 10.72 6.48
N LYS A 96 12.90 9.87 7.26
CA LYS A 96 12.39 9.18 8.46
C LYS A 96 11.10 8.35 8.26
N GLY A 97 10.72 8.03 7.03
CA GLY A 97 9.43 7.37 6.77
C GLY A 97 8.22 8.26 7.03
N TYR A 98 8.41 9.59 7.16
CA TYR A 98 7.32 10.51 7.42
C TYR A 98 6.41 10.62 6.20
N SER A 99 5.10 10.64 6.47
CA SER A 99 4.10 10.96 5.49
C SER A 99 2.85 11.56 6.15
N HIS A 100 1.96 12.20 5.37
CA HIS A 100 0.76 12.89 5.86
C HIS A 100 1.05 13.98 6.89
N ARG A 101 2.20 14.67 6.74
CA ARG A 101 2.61 15.82 7.54
C ARG A 101 3.49 16.78 6.74
N PRO A 102 3.62 18.06 7.12
CA PRO A 102 4.36 19.06 6.34
C PRO A 102 5.86 18.80 6.18
N ASP A 103 6.49 18.08 7.11
CA ASP A 103 7.90 17.67 7.09
C ASP A 103 8.14 16.34 6.35
N GLU A 104 7.14 15.83 5.64
CA GLU A 104 7.32 14.80 4.61
C GLU A 104 8.27 15.30 3.51
N TYR A 105 9.31 14.52 3.20
CA TYR A 105 10.31 14.92 2.23
C TYR A 105 10.97 13.73 1.55
N SER A 106 11.20 13.83 0.24
CA SER A 106 12.10 12.97 -0.53
C SER A 106 13.15 13.84 -1.20
N SER A 107 14.42 13.41 -1.19
CA SER A 107 15.48 14.20 -1.82
C SER A 107 15.31 14.25 -3.35
N PRO A 108 15.75 15.33 -4.02
CA PRO A 108 15.78 15.37 -5.49
C PRO A 108 16.51 14.18 -6.11
N GLU A 109 17.57 13.70 -5.47
CA GLU A 109 18.30 12.51 -5.92
C GLU A 109 17.45 11.23 -5.83
N ALA A 110 16.73 11.02 -4.73
CA ALA A 110 15.84 9.87 -4.57
C ALA A 110 14.71 9.89 -5.61
N ILE A 111 14.12 11.07 -5.83
CA ILE A 111 13.10 11.29 -6.85
C ILE A 111 13.66 10.97 -8.25
N ALA A 112 14.83 11.50 -8.58
CA ALA A 112 15.48 11.27 -9.88
C ALA A 112 15.76 9.78 -10.13
N LYS A 113 16.23 9.05 -9.11
CA LYS A 113 16.43 7.59 -9.20
C LYS A 113 15.11 6.85 -9.46
N GLY A 114 14.05 7.18 -8.73
CA GLY A 114 12.73 6.59 -8.95
C GLY A 114 12.19 6.83 -10.36
N VAL A 115 12.31 8.07 -10.85
CA VAL A 115 11.91 8.44 -12.21
C VAL A 115 12.76 7.70 -13.26
N ALA A 116 14.06 7.55 -13.04
CA ALA A 116 14.93 6.81 -13.95
C ALA A 116 14.50 5.34 -14.09
N VAL A 117 14.18 4.67 -12.98
CA VAL A 117 13.66 3.28 -13.00
C VAL A 117 12.31 3.22 -13.70
N LEU A 118 11.38 4.11 -13.37
CA LEU A 118 10.06 4.17 -14.01
C LEU A 118 10.18 4.34 -15.54
N LYS A 119 11.03 5.26 -15.98
CA LYS A 119 11.28 5.54 -17.39
C LYS A 119 11.78 4.29 -18.14
N GLU A 120 12.75 3.57 -17.58
CA GLU A 120 13.28 2.35 -18.21
C GLU A 120 12.26 1.20 -18.21
N CYS A 121 11.41 1.07 -17.18
CA CYS A 121 10.31 0.12 -17.17
C CYS A 121 9.29 0.42 -18.27
N LEU A 122 8.83 1.67 -18.34
CA LEU A 122 7.84 2.10 -19.34
C LEU A 122 8.37 1.92 -20.76
N LYS A 123 9.64 2.26 -21.01
CA LYS A 123 10.30 2.04 -22.30
C LYS A 123 10.25 0.58 -22.74
N GLU A 124 10.52 -0.36 -21.83
CA GLU A 124 10.45 -1.79 -22.14
C GLU A 124 9.01 -2.27 -22.36
N LEU A 125 8.06 -1.77 -21.56
CA LEU A 125 6.65 -2.15 -21.68
C LEU A 125 6.00 -1.59 -22.95
N SER A 126 6.39 -0.40 -23.41
CA SER A 126 5.87 0.22 -24.63
C SER A 126 6.42 -0.38 -25.92
N ALA A 127 7.52 -1.14 -25.84
CA ALA A 127 8.14 -1.78 -27.00
C ALA A 127 7.52 -3.15 -27.33
N ARG A 128 6.41 -3.51 -26.67
CA ARG A 128 5.69 -4.77 -26.81
C ARG A 128 4.41 -4.60 -27.61
#